data_AF-A0A842YDW4-F1
#
_entry.id   AF-A0A842YDW4-F1
#
_cell.length_a   1.000
_cell.length_b   1.000
_cell.length_c   1.000
_cell.angle_alpha   90.00
_cell.angle_beta   90.00
_cell.angle_gamma   90.00
#
_symmetry.space_group_name_H-M   'P 1'
#
loop_
_entity.id
_entity.type
_entity.pdbx_description
1 polymer ?
#
loop_
_entity_poly.entity_id
_entity_poly.type
_entity_poly.pdbx_seq_one_letter_code
_entity_poly.pdbx_strand_id
1 'polypeptide(L)'
;MSNRQKLKIDENRLREINNFLLSDDNPLVTNLLDLIEKYGGVNEINRKAREARKLDNLLAKLDTKNSPYIKDLQWLQEQRNNDAFITIPDYQQKILGDKAKSTKFDDSFAVTLEISACQYFPWLIAEAEQSIEKGELMPGRFIRVRKMAEQTADNDVIAFAAGMQITGSSYVETLDTKGTYPGPDGAPVNVHLGGPATITGY
;
A
#
# COMPACT_ATOMS: atom_id res chain seq x y z
N MET A 1 15.24 -21.49 -33.04
CA MET A 1 15.92 -20.57 -32.09
C MET A 1 15.32 -19.18 -32.27
N SER A 2 14.90 -18.53 -31.18
CA SER A 2 14.29 -17.20 -31.22
C SER A 2 15.34 -16.16 -31.63
N ASN A 3 15.09 -15.37 -32.67
CA ASN A 3 16.01 -14.32 -33.11
C ASN A 3 15.98 -13.14 -32.12
N ARG A 4 17.04 -12.99 -31.32
CA ARG A 4 17.19 -11.90 -30.33
C ARG A 4 17.12 -10.50 -30.97
N GLN A 5 17.37 -10.35 -32.27
CA GLN A 5 17.24 -9.07 -32.96
C GLN A 5 15.81 -8.50 -32.93
N LYS A 6 14.78 -9.36 -32.76
CA LYS A 6 13.38 -8.89 -32.60
C LYS A 6 13.14 -8.16 -31.27
N LEU A 7 14.05 -8.28 -30.31
CA LEU A 7 13.99 -7.54 -29.04
C LEU A 7 14.66 -6.15 -29.15
N LYS A 8 15.38 -5.86 -30.24
CA LYS A 8 15.99 -4.54 -30.45
C LYS A 8 14.86 -3.53 -30.69
N ILE A 9 14.75 -2.56 -29.79
CA ILE A 9 13.86 -1.41 -29.97
C ILE A 9 14.44 -0.55 -31.10
N ASP A 10 13.61 -0.19 -32.06
CA ASP A 10 14.01 0.66 -33.17
C ASP A 10 14.31 2.10 -32.69
N GLU A 11 15.46 2.63 -33.10
CA GLU A 11 15.93 3.94 -32.64
C GLU A 11 15.06 5.10 -33.14
N ASN A 12 14.42 4.96 -34.31
CA ASN A 12 13.48 5.96 -34.79
C ASN A 12 12.21 5.96 -33.94
N ARG A 13 11.71 4.78 -33.53
CA ARG A 13 10.59 4.69 -32.59
C ARG A 13 10.90 5.32 -31.24
N LEU A 14 12.11 5.09 -30.70
CA LEU A 14 12.52 5.76 -29.46
C LEU A 14 12.58 7.28 -29.63
N ARG A 15 13.07 7.77 -30.78
CA ARG A 15 13.12 9.19 -31.10
C ARG A 15 11.72 9.80 -31.21
N GLU A 16 10.78 9.13 -31.86
CA GLU A 16 9.37 9.56 -31.95
C GLU A 16 8.75 9.72 -30.55
N ILE A 17 8.97 8.76 -29.65
CA ILE A 17 8.47 8.83 -28.26
C ILE A 17 9.08 10.02 -27.53
N ASN A 18 10.41 10.21 -27.62
CA ASN A 18 11.09 11.33 -26.97
C ASN A 18 10.59 12.68 -27.51
N ASN A 19 10.46 12.81 -28.83
CA ASN A 19 9.93 14.03 -29.45
C ASN A 19 8.51 14.35 -28.96
N PHE A 20 7.66 13.32 -28.82
CA PHE A 20 6.32 13.50 -28.27
C PHE A 20 6.35 13.93 -26.80
N LEU A 21 7.13 13.25 -25.95
CA LEU A 21 7.17 13.53 -24.51
C LEU A 21 7.84 14.86 -24.16
N LEU A 22 8.80 15.31 -24.97
CA LEU A 22 9.58 16.54 -24.74
C LEU A 22 9.07 17.74 -25.53
N SER A 23 8.02 17.59 -26.33
CA SER A 23 7.44 18.69 -27.09
C SER A 23 6.76 19.68 -26.14
N ASP A 24 7.19 20.95 -26.17
CA ASP A 24 6.54 22.04 -25.40
C ASP A 24 5.07 22.24 -25.82
N ASP A 25 4.75 21.94 -27.08
CA ASP A 25 3.38 22.01 -27.64
C ASP A 25 2.51 20.80 -27.27
N ASN A 26 2.97 19.85 -26.44
CA ASN A 26 2.18 18.69 -26.03
C ASN A 26 1.30 19.02 -24.81
N PRO A 27 -0.01 19.27 -24.99
CA PRO A 27 -0.88 19.69 -23.89
C PRO A 27 -1.01 18.62 -22.80
N LEU A 28 -0.82 17.33 -23.11
CA LEU A 28 -0.93 16.26 -22.11
C LEU A 28 0.22 16.31 -21.10
N VAL A 29 1.45 16.48 -21.60
CA VAL A 29 2.64 16.57 -20.75
C VAL A 29 2.68 17.91 -20.04
N THR A 30 2.47 19.01 -20.77
CA THR A 30 2.51 20.37 -20.21
C THR A 30 1.49 20.54 -19.08
N ASN A 31 0.23 20.14 -19.29
CA ASN A 31 -0.80 20.26 -18.24
C ASN A 31 -0.51 19.38 -17.02
N LEU A 32 0.11 18.20 -17.22
CA LEU A 32 0.52 17.34 -16.10
C LEU A 32 1.65 18.00 -15.28
N LEU A 33 2.64 18.58 -15.97
CA LEU A 33 3.73 19.29 -15.31
C LEU A 33 3.23 20.53 -14.58
N ASP A 34 2.39 21.35 -15.19
CA ASP A 34 1.76 22.52 -14.55
C ASP A 34 0.98 22.14 -13.29
N LEU A 35 0.25 21.00 -13.33
CA LEU A 35 -0.45 20.47 -12.17
C LEU A 35 0.53 20.06 -11.06
N ILE A 36 1.65 19.41 -11.40
CA ILE A 36 2.68 19.02 -10.43
C ILE A 36 3.33 20.27 -9.81
N GLU A 37 3.65 21.27 -10.63
CA GLU A 37 4.26 22.53 -10.19
C GLU A 37 3.33 23.34 -9.29
N LYS A 38 2.00 23.30 -9.52
CA LYS A 38 1.01 23.88 -8.60
C LYS A 38 1.14 23.35 -7.15
N TYR A 39 1.66 22.14 -6.95
CA TYR A 39 1.89 21.56 -5.62
C TYR A 39 3.34 21.67 -5.13
N GLY A 40 4.21 22.40 -5.86
CA GLY A 40 5.61 22.64 -5.52
C GLY A 40 6.61 21.70 -6.20
N GLY A 41 6.17 20.95 -7.21
CA GLY A 41 7.03 20.02 -7.93
C GLY A 41 7.20 18.67 -7.25
N VAL A 42 7.83 17.72 -7.96
CA VAL A 42 8.01 16.32 -7.51
C VAL A 42 8.75 16.24 -6.16
N ASN A 43 9.78 17.06 -5.97
CA ASN A 43 10.59 17.04 -4.75
C ASN A 43 9.79 17.47 -3.52
N GLU A 44 8.98 18.52 -3.64
CA GLU A 44 8.16 19.02 -2.54
C GLU A 44 7.02 18.06 -2.21
N ILE A 45 6.36 17.49 -3.22
CA ILE A 45 5.34 16.46 -3.05
C ILE A 45 5.91 15.28 -2.26
N ASN A 46 7.07 14.76 -2.66
CA ASN A 46 7.72 13.65 -1.97
C ASN A 46 8.21 14.02 -0.57
N ARG A 47 8.66 15.27 -0.36
CA ARG A 47 9.04 15.77 0.98
C ARG A 47 7.82 15.81 1.90
N LYS A 48 6.70 16.38 1.45
CA LYS A 48 5.44 16.41 2.18
C LYS A 48 4.92 15.00 2.47
N ALA A 49 5.03 14.08 1.52
CA ALA A 49 4.64 12.69 1.71
C ALA A 49 5.47 12.00 2.81
N ARG A 50 6.80 12.15 2.79
CA ARG A 50 7.68 11.63 3.85
C ARG A 50 7.35 12.24 5.21
N GLU A 51 7.12 13.54 5.26
CA GLU A 51 6.76 14.24 6.50
C GLU A 51 5.42 13.74 7.05
N ALA A 52 4.40 13.67 6.21
CA ALA A 52 3.06 13.20 6.59
C ALA A 52 3.06 11.73 7.05
N ARG A 53 4.05 10.93 6.64
CA ARG A 53 4.19 9.52 7.01
C ARG A 53 4.90 9.31 8.36
N LYS A 54 5.55 10.32 8.92
CA LYS A 54 6.18 10.20 10.26
C LYS A 54 5.12 9.81 11.29
N LEU A 55 5.45 8.84 12.15
CA LEU A 55 4.53 8.32 13.14
C LEU A 55 3.97 9.43 14.04
N ASP A 56 4.82 10.34 14.53
CA ASP A 56 4.39 11.47 15.38
C ASP A 56 3.34 12.35 14.70
N ASN A 57 3.51 12.62 13.39
CA ASN A 57 2.57 13.43 12.62
C ASN A 57 1.25 12.70 12.39
N LEU A 58 1.29 11.38 12.17
CA LEU A 58 0.08 10.55 12.05
C LEU A 58 -0.70 10.51 13.37
N LEU A 59 -0.01 10.30 14.49
CA LEU A 59 -0.60 10.29 15.83
C LEU A 59 -1.21 11.66 16.18
N ALA A 60 -0.48 12.76 15.96
CA ALA A 60 -1.01 14.11 16.21
C ALA A 60 -2.25 14.42 15.37
N LYS A 61 -2.30 13.93 14.12
CA LYS A 61 -3.47 14.10 13.25
C LYS A 61 -4.68 13.31 13.75
N LEU A 62 -4.48 12.09 14.26
CA LEU A 62 -5.53 11.28 14.88
C LEU A 62 -6.03 11.91 16.18
N ASP A 63 -5.13 12.49 16.98
CA ASP A 63 -5.44 13.18 18.23
C ASP A 63 -6.32 14.40 17.99
N THR A 64 -5.95 15.24 17.01
CA THR A 64 -6.76 16.39 16.59
C THR A 64 -8.17 15.97 16.13
N LYS A 65 -8.31 14.75 15.59
CA LYS A 65 -9.58 14.17 15.13
C LYS A 65 -10.36 13.46 16.25
N ASN A 66 -9.86 13.45 17.49
CA ASN A 66 -10.37 12.66 18.62
C ASN A 66 -10.62 11.19 18.22
N SER A 67 -9.68 10.62 17.45
CA SER A 67 -9.84 9.26 16.96
C SER A 67 -9.80 8.24 18.09
N PRO A 68 -10.73 7.26 18.14
CA PRO A 68 -10.69 6.21 19.16
C PRO A 68 -9.46 5.30 19.03
N TYR A 69 -8.82 5.26 17.85
CA TYR A 69 -7.72 4.35 17.51
C TYR A 69 -6.38 4.71 18.16
N ILE A 70 -6.25 5.87 18.80
CA ILE A 70 -5.00 6.28 19.45
C ILE A 70 -4.62 5.30 20.56
N LYS A 71 -5.60 4.82 21.34
CA LYS A 71 -5.35 3.87 22.42
C LYS A 71 -4.77 2.56 21.90
N ASP A 72 -5.34 2.04 20.81
CA ASP A 72 -4.87 0.80 20.20
C ASP A 72 -3.48 0.97 19.57
N LEU A 73 -3.20 2.14 18.97
CA LEU A 73 -1.87 2.46 18.44
C LEU A 73 -0.82 2.59 19.54
N GLN A 74 -1.17 3.19 20.67
CA GLN A 74 -0.29 3.27 21.85
C GLN A 74 -0.01 1.88 22.39
N TRP A 75 -1.05 1.05 22.55
CA TRP A 75 -0.90 -0.35 22.95
C TRP A 75 0.00 -1.12 21.99
N LEU A 76 -0.20 -0.99 20.68
CA LEU A 76 0.63 -1.67 19.67
C LEU A 76 2.10 -1.23 19.74
N GLN A 77 2.34 0.07 19.99
CA GLN A 77 3.67 0.62 20.17
C GLN A 77 4.34 0.06 21.44
N GLU A 78 3.59 -0.06 22.54
CA GLU A 78 4.06 -0.69 23.77
C GLU A 78 4.42 -2.16 23.56
N GLN A 79 3.57 -2.95 22.89
CA GLN A 79 3.86 -4.36 22.60
C GLN A 79 5.15 -4.51 21.79
N ARG A 80 5.35 -3.65 20.79
CA ARG A 80 6.59 -3.63 20.01
C ARG A 80 7.79 -3.27 20.88
N ASN A 81 7.69 -2.23 21.71
CA ASN A 81 8.79 -1.75 22.54
C ASN A 81 9.18 -2.76 23.64
N ASN A 82 8.25 -3.62 24.05
CA ASN A 82 8.46 -4.66 25.04
C ASN A 82 8.89 -6.01 24.41
N ASP A 83 9.23 -6.03 23.11
CA ASP A 83 9.59 -7.23 22.36
C ASP A 83 8.55 -8.37 22.50
N ALA A 84 7.26 -8.02 22.52
CA ALA A 84 6.16 -8.98 22.73
C ALA A 84 5.93 -9.92 21.53
N PHE A 85 6.40 -9.54 20.34
CA PHE A 85 6.27 -10.35 19.13
C PHE A 85 7.40 -11.37 19.03
N ILE A 86 7.06 -12.61 18.64
CA ILE A 86 8.05 -13.67 18.47
C ILE A 86 9.06 -13.32 17.36
N THR A 87 10.33 -13.62 17.59
CA THR A 87 11.38 -13.44 16.59
C THR A 87 11.36 -14.58 15.54
N ILE A 88 11.92 -14.36 14.36
CA ILE A 88 12.07 -15.42 13.35
C ILE A 88 12.84 -16.64 13.91
N PRO A 89 13.98 -16.48 14.61
CA PRO A 89 14.67 -17.61 15.24
C PRO A 89 13.81 -18.36 16.27
N ASP A 90 13.09 -17.63 17.13
CA ASP A 90 12.25 -18.27 18.16
C ASP A 90 11.06 -18.99 17.53
N TYR A 91 10.48 -18.43 16.47
CA TYR A 91 9.43 -19.10 15.70
C TYR A 91 9.96 -20.38 15.03
N GLN A 92 11.13 -20.33 14.40
CA GLN A 92 11.77 -21.52 13.82
C GLN A 92 12.04 -22.59 14.89
N GLN A 93 12.54 -22.20 16.06
CA GLN A 93 12.76 -23.10 17.19
C GLN A 93 11.45 -23.69 17.72
N LYS A 94 10.38 -22.91 17.79
CA LYS A 94 9.05 -23.37 18.20
C LYS A 94 8.48 -24.43 17.25
N ILE A 95 8.63 -24.24 15.93
CA ILE A 95 8.07 -25.15 14.92
C ILE A 95 8.95 -26.39 14.70
N LEU A 96 10.27 -26.22 14.63
CA LEU A 96 11.21 -27.30 14.28
C LEU A 96 11.88 -27.97 15.48
N GLY A 97 11.76 -27.40 16.68
CA GLY A 97 12.49 -27.85 17.87
C GLY A 97 14.00 -27.82 17.65
N ASP A 98 14.71 -28.84 18.14
CA ASP A 98 16.18 -28.94 18.05
C ASP A 98 16.72 -28.91 16.61
N LYS A 99 15.88 -29.26 15.62
CA LYS A 99 16.27 -29.19 14.20
C LYS A 99 16.49 -27.77 13.71
N ALA A 100 15.94 -26.75 14.38
CA ALA A 100 16.12 -25.35 13.97
C ALA A 100 17.62 -24.97 13.90
N LYS A 101 18.44 -25.45 14.84
CA LYS A 101 19.87 -25.11 14.94
C LYS A 101 20.74 -25.71 13.82
N SER A 102 20.31 -26.84 13.24
CA SER A 102 21.03 -27.53 12.17
C SER A 102 20.43 -27.29 10.79
N THR A 103 19.21 -26.74 10.73
CA THR A 103 18.53 -26.40 9.48
C THR A 103 19.16 -25.16 8.88
N LYS A 104 19.63 -25.27 7.64
CA LYS A 104 20.04 -24.11 6.84
C LYS A 104 18.84 -23.63 6.02
N PHE A 105 18.38 -22.43 6.31
CA PHE A 105 17.34 -21.78 5.52
C PHE A 105 17.98 -21.09 4.31
N ASP A 106 17.39 -21.29 3.13
CA ASP A 106 17.80 -20.62 1.90
C ASP A 106 16.94 -19.37 1.71
N ASP A 107 17.48 -18.23 2.11
CA ASP A 107 16.79 -16.93 2.03
C ASP A 107 16.54 -16.47 0.58
N SER A 108 17.12 -17.13 -0.44
CA SER A 108 16.80 -16.84 -1.84
C SER A 108 15.35 -17.19 -2.23
N PHE A 109 14.69 -18.03 -1.43
CA PHE A 109 13.28 -18.39 -1.57
C PHE A 109 12.41 -17.81 -0.44
N ALA A 110 12.90 -16.80 0.29
CA ALA A 110 12.14 -16.18 1.36
C ALA A 110 10.80 -15.64 0.84
N VAL A 111 9.71 -16.08 1.48
CA VAL A 111 8.36 -15.60 1.20
C VAL A 111 7.96 -14.53 2.22
N THR A 112 7.15 -13.57 1.80
CA THR A 112 6.55 -12.60 2.71
C THR A 112 5.17 -13.09 3.13
N LEU A 113 4.92 -13.19 4.44
CA LEU A 113 3.58 -13.39 4.95
C LEU A 113 2.76 -12.11 4.73
N GLU A 114 1.68 -12.24 3.96
CA GLU A 114 0.79 -11.14 3.59
C GLU A 114 -0.64 -11.42 4.05
N ILE A 115 -1.30 -10.40 4.61
CA ILE A 115 -2.77 -10.38 4.70
C ILE A 115 -3.31 -9.57 3.52
N SER A 116 -3.89 -10.26 2.54
CA SER A 116 -4.36 -9.64 1.30
C SER A 116 -5.69 -8.86 1.44
N ALA A 117 -6.32 -8.89 2.61
CA ALA A 117 -7.61 -8.24 2.85
C ALA A 117 -7.76 -7.71 4.29
N CYS A 118 -6.89 -6.79 4.71
CA CYS A 118 -6.99 -6.14 6.02
C CYS A 118 -7.70 -4.79 5.89
N GLN A 119 -9.04 -4.81 5.92
CA GLN A 119 -9.84 -3.67 5.51
C GLN A 119 -10.02 -2.59 6.58
N TYR A 120 -10.03 -2.97 7.85
CA TYR A 120 -10.29 -2.03 8.93
C TYR A 120 -9.14 -2.04 9.90
N PHE A 121 -8.78 -0.87 10.43
CA PHE A 121 -7.69 -0.74 11.39
C PHE A 121 -7.83 -1.69 12.60
N PRO A 122 -9.02 -1.89 13.21
CA PRO A 122 -9.18 -2.85 14.29
C PRO A 122 -8.76 -4.29 13.95
N TRP A 123 -8.77 -4.69 12.68
CA TRP A 123 -8.33 -6.03 12.28
C TRP A 123 -6.81 -6.19 12.36
N LEU A 124 -6.05 -5.10 12.19
CA LEU A 124 -4.61 -5.11 12.44
C LEU A 124 -4.32 -5.38 13.92
N ILE A 125 -5.12 -4.80 14.82
CA ILE A 125 -4.98 -4.99 16.26
C ILE A 125 -5.33 -6.42 16.66
N ALA A 126 -6.44 -6.96 16.14
CA ALA A 126 -6.82 -8.35 16.36
C ALA A 126 -5.73 -9.34 15.88
N GLU A 127 -5.10 -9.06 14.72
CA GLU A 127 -3.97 -9.86 14.23
C GLU A 127 -2.74 -9.75 15.13
N ALA A 128 -2.44 -8.55 15.65
CA ALA A 128 -1.33 -8.36 16.58
C ALA A 128 -1.56 -9.09 17.91
N GLU A 129 -2.75 -9.00 18.48
CA GLU A 129 -3.16 -9.74 19.68
C GLU A 129 -3.01 -11.25 19.46
N GLN A 130 -3.54 -11.77 18.34
CA GLN A 130 -3.41 -13.17 17.98
C GLN A 130 -1.94 -13.60 17.84
N SER A 131 -1.14 -12.80 17.13
CA SER A 131 0.28 -13.09 16.90
C SER A 131 1.05 -13.21 18.20
N ILE A 132 0.77 -12.32 19.16
CA ILE A 132 1.38 -12.34 20.49
C ILE A 132 0.89 -13.54 21.29
N GLU A 133 -0.43 -13.73 21.41
CA GLU A 133 -1.04 -14.81 22.21
C GLU A 133 -0.57 -16.19 21.74
N LYS A 134 -0.60 -16.40 20.43
CA LYS A 134 -0.27 -17.69 19.83
C LYS A 134 1.21 -17.85 19.54
N GLY A 135 2.04 -16.79 19.66
CA GLY A 135 3.42 -16.78 19.21
C GLY A 135 3.55 -17.09 17.71
N GLU A 136 2.74 -16.42 16.89
CA GLU A 136 2.79 -16.45 15.42
C GLU A 136 3.60 -15.26 14.90
N LEU A 137 4.14 -15.38 13.68
CA LEU A 137 4.84 -14.26 13.05
C LEU A 137 3.84 -13.21 12.59
N MET A 138 4.06 -11.96 13.01
CA MET A 138 3.29 -10.83 12.50
C MET A 138 3.52 -10.66 10.99
N PRO A 139 2.46 -10.48 10.16
CA PRO A 139 2.61 -10.28 8.73
C PRO A 139 3.46 -9.04 8.36
N GLY A 140 4.34 -9.19 7.38
CA GLY A 140 5.22 -8.11 6.89
C GLY A 140 4.59 -7.26 5.77
N ARG A 141 3.43 -7.68 5.26
CA ARG A 141 2.71 -6.99 4.19
C ARG A 141 1.20 -7.06 4.36
N PHE A 142 0.53 -5.96 4.06
CA PHE A 142 -0.93 -5.84 4.12
C PHE A 142 -1.49 -5.26 2.83
N ILE A 143 -2.63 -5.77 2.39
CA ILE A 143 -3.40 -5.14 1.31
C ILE A 143 -4.75 -4.72 1.87
N ARG A 144 -5.10 -3.46 1.58
CA ARG A 144 -6.35 -2.83 1.95
C ARG A 144 -7.04 -2.33 0.68
N VAL A 145 -8.32 -2.64 0.56
CA VAL A 145 -9.23 -2.30 -0.53
C VAL A 145 -10.57 -1.86 0.07
N ARG A 146 -10.78 -0.55 0.14
CA ARG A 146 -12.04 0.03 0.60
C ARG A 146 -12.49 1.18 -0.30
N LYS A 147 -13.79 1.47 -0.28
CA LYS A 147 -14.36 2.58 -1.05
C LYS A 147 -13.77 3.92 -0.62
N MET A 148 -13.30 4.72 -1.57
CA MET A 148 -12.64 5.99 -1.28
C MET A 148 -13.51 6.92 -0.42
N ALA A 149 -14.80 7.04 -0.72
CA ALA A 149 -15.72 7.91 0.03
C ALA A 149 -15.79 7.57 1.53
N GLU A 150 -15.92 6.28 1.86
CA GLU A 150 -15.93 5.81 3.26
C GLU A 150 -14.59 6.10 3.94
N GLN A 151 -13.49 5.79 3.26
CA GLN A 151 -12.14 5.99 3.77
C GLN A 151 -11.77 7.45 4.03
N THR A 152 -12.35 8.38 3.28
CA THR A 152 -12.14 9.82 3.50
C THR A 152 -12.93 10.38 4.68
N ALA A 153 -13.99 9.69 5.09
CA ALA A 153 -14.87 10.11 6.18
C ALA A 153 -14.43 9.54 7.55
N ASP A 154 -13.75 8.39 7.55
CA ASP A 154 -13.26 7.74 8.77
C ASP A 154 -11.80 8.10 9.11
N ASN A 155 -11.27 7.44 10.14
CA ASN A 155 -9.89 7.62 10.62
C ASN A 155 -8.97 6.46 10.22
N ASP A 156 -9.47 5.46 9.50
CA ASP A 156 -8.77 4.20 9.28
C ASP A 156 -7.52 4.38 8.43
N VAL A 157 -7.54 5.22 7.39
CA VAL A 157 -6.36 5.43 6.52
C VAL A 157 -5.15 5.89 7.33
N ILE A 158 -5.38 6.84 8.26
CA ILE A 158 -4.32 7.42 9.07
C ILE A 158 -3.89 6.43 10.16
N ALA A 159 -4.84 5.76 10.81
CA ALA A 159 -4.56 4.76 11.83
C ALA A 159 -3.81 3.54 11.28
N PHE A 160 -4.22 3.05 10.11
CA PHE A 160 -3.55 1.95 9.42
C PHE A 160 -2.13 2.35 9.04
N ALA A 161 -1.93 3.53 8.45
CA ALA A 161 -0.59 4.03 8.14
C ALA A 161 0.31 4.13 9.39
N ALA A 162 -0.25 4.56 10.53
CA ALA A 162 0.46 4.61 11.81
C ALA A 162 0.83 3.22 12.31
N GLY A 163 -0.11 2.27 12.27
CA GLY A 163 0.14 0.86 12.63
C GLY A 163 1.24 0.22 11.79
N MET A 164 1.31 0.56 10.51
CA MET A 164 2.39 0.11 9.61
C MET A 164 3.74 0.73 9.96
N GLN A 165 3.79 2.00 10.40
CA GLN A 165 5.03 2.59 10.93
C GLN A 165 5.50 1.88 12.21
N ILE A 166 4.56 1.49 13.08
CA ILE A 166 4.88 0.80 14.34
C ILE A 166 5.43 -0.60 14.04
N THR A 167 4.70 -1.40 13.27
CA THR A 167 5.07 -2.79 12.95
C THR A 167 6.26 -2.92 11.99
N GLY A 168 6.59 -1.86 11.25
CA GLY A 168 7.58 -1.92 10.18
C GLY A 168 7.08 -2.63 8.93
N SER A 169 5.77 -2.91 8.83
CA SER A 169 5.18 -3.63 7.72
C SER A 169 4.92 -2.75 6.51
N SER A 170 5.00 -3.36 5.33
CA SER A 170 4.62 -2.72 4.06
C SER A 170 3.11 -2.83 3.84
N TYR A 171 2.54 -1.92 3.07
CA TYR A 171 1.12 -1.99 2.75
C TYR A 171 0.79 -1.38 1.39
N VAL A 172 -0.32 -1.85 0.82
CA VAL A 172 -0.98 -1.26 -0.34
C VAL A 172 -2.34 -0.76 0.11
N GLU A 173 -2.58 0.54 -0.10
CA GLU A 173 -3.88 1.16 0.11
C GLU A 173 -4.57 1.35 -1.23
N THR A 174 -5.63 0.58 -1.45
CA THR A 174 -6.48 0.72 -2.64
C THR A 174 -7.71 1.54 -2.26
N LEU A 175 -7.73 2.77 -2.79
CA LEU A 175 -8.89 3.64 -2.74
C LEU A 175 -9.81 3.23 -3.89
N ASP A 176 -10.76 2.33 -3.63
CA ASP A 176 -11.74 1.92 -4.63
C ASP A 176 -12.65 3.12 -4.93
N THR A 177 -12.37 3.79 -6.04
CA THR A 177 -13.16 4.94 -6.47
C THR A 177 -14.41 4.51 -7.21
N LYS A 178 -14.51 3.24 -7.69
CA LYS A 178 -15.49 2.70 -8.67
C LYS A 178 -16.48 3.79 -9.06
N GLY A 179 -15.94 4.74 -9.83
CA GLY A 179 -16.69 5.93 -10.18
C GLY A 179 -17.83 5.44 -11.04
N THR A 180 -19.03 5.93 -10.79
CA THR A 180 -20.10 5.79 -11.75
C THR A 180 -20.28 7.12 -12.44
N TYR A 181 -20.33 7.13 -13.78
CA TYR A 181 -20.82 8.27 -14.54
C TYR A 181 -22.17 7.89 -15.18
N PRO A 182 -23.05 8.86 -15.48
CA PRO A 182 -24.28 8.56 -16.20
C PRO A 182 -23.94 8.01 -17.60
N GLY A 183 -24.27 6.75 -17.85
CA GLY A 183 -24.15 6.13 -19.16
C GLY A 183 -25.07 6.78 -20.19
N PRO A 184 -25.04 6.31 -21.45
CA PRO A 184 -25.90 6.83 -22.52
C PRO A 184 -27.41 6.80 -22.21
N ASP A 185 -27.84 5.92 -21.30
CA ASP A 185 -29.21 5.78 -20.80
C ASP A 185 -29.46 6.49 -19.45
N GLY A 186 -28.47 7.23 -18.94
CA GLY A 186 -28.50 7.87 -17.64
C GLY A 186 -28.25 6.93 -16.45
N ALA A 187 -28.09 5.62 -16.68
CA ALA A 187 -27.79 4.66 -15.61
C ALA A 187 -26.33 4.75 -15.18
N PRO A 188 -25.99 4.47 -13.90
CA PRO A 188 -24.62 4.53 -13.42
C PRO A 188 -23.73 3.48 -14.11
N VAL A 189 -22.76 3.93 -14.90
CA VAL A 189 -21.74 3.09 -15.56
C VAL A 189 -20.41 3.25 -14.86
N ASN A 190 -19.76 2.13 -14.55
CA ASN A 190 -18.41 2.13 -14.00
C ASN A 190 -17.43 2.77 -15.01
N VAL A 191 -16.79 3.87 -14.59
CA VAL A 191 -15.89 4.69 -15.41
C VAL A 191 -14.71 3.86 -15.97
N HIS A 192 -14.28 2.83 -15.25
CA HIS A 192 -13.15 1.99 -15.65
C HIS A 192 -13.55 0.77 -16.48
N LEU A 193 -14.85 0.44 -16.52
CA LEU A 193 -15.34 -0.78 -17.16
C LEU A 193 -16.27 -0.48 -18.33
N GLY A 194 -16.34 0.74 -18.89
CA GLY A 194 -17.03 1.00 -20.16
C GLY A 194 -18.50 0.57 -20.30
N GLY A 195 -19.17 0.13 -19.21
CA GLY A 195 -20.52 -0.42 -19.22
C GLY A 195 -20.62 -1.88 -18.75
N PRO A 196 -21.85 -2.42 -18.60
CA PRO A 196 -22.08 -3.81 -18.25
C PRO A 196 -21.44 -4.83 -19.22
N ALA A 197 -21.30 -4.48 -20.51
CA ALA A 197 -20.73 -5.36 -21.54
C ALA A 197 -19.27 -5.75 -21.26
N THR A 198 -18.45 -4.80 -20.82
CA THR A 198 -17.04 -5.07 -20.46
C THR A 198 -16.93 -5.93 -19.21
N ILE A 199 -17.91 -5.88 -18.30
CA ILE A 199 -17.96 -6.74 -17.10
C ILE A 199 -18.27 -8.18 -17.50
N THR A 200 -19.11 -8.38 -18.52
CA THR A 200 -19.49 -9.71 -19.02
C THR A 200 -18.52 -10.27 -20.07
N GLY A 201 -17.49 -9.51 -20.46
CA GLY A 201 -16.44 -9.96 -21.37
C GLY A 201 -16.83 -9.99 -22.86
N TYR A 202 -17.83 -9.19 -23.27
CA TYR A 202 -18.26 -9.04 -24.65
C TYR A 202 -17.92 -7.67 -25.23
#